data_AF-A0A951CI25-F1
#
_entry.id   AF-A0A951CI25-F1
#
_cell.length_a   1.000
_cell.length_b   1.000
_cell.length_c   1.000
_cell.angle_alpha   90.00
_cell.angle_beta   90.00
_cell.angle_gamma   90.00
#
_symmetry.space_group_name_H-M   'P 1'
#
loop_
_entity.id
_entity.type
_entity.pdbx_description
1 polymer ?
#
loop_
_entity_poly.entity_id
_entity_poly.type
_entity_poly.pdbx_seq_one_letter_code
_entity_poly.pdbx_strand_id
1 'polypeptide(L)'
;MRIFISTILIACGLGWLAAQQIQVQIEKNPGKPHVAVSDFRASGTAASIIGVFNTTVANDLQSSPAINFIPKTLYPLQTPQQPSDLLGGVAPPSRGAVTP
;
A
#
# COMPACT_ATOMS: atom_id res chain seq x y z
N MET A 1 16.51 49.00 27.22
CA MET A 1 15.42 48.59 26.30
C MET A 1 15.89 47.64 25.20
N ARG A 2 16.91 48.00 24.40
CA ARG A 2 17.45 47.16 23.31
C ARG A 2 17.89 45.75 23.75
N ILE A 3 18.65 45.65 24.85
CA ILE A 3 19.17 44.38 25.35
C ILE A 3 18.02 43.44 25.77
N PHE A 4 16.99 43.96 26.45
CA PHE A 4 15.79 43.22 26.84
C PHE A 4 15.00 42.67 25.64
N ILE A 5 14.88 43.46 24.57
CA ILE A 5 14.18 43.03 23.34
C ILE A 5 14.97 41.93 22.63
N SER A 6 16.30 42.05 22.57
CA SER A 6 17.17 41.03 21.98
C SER A 6 17.09 39.69 22.71
N THR A 7 17.08 39.69 24.04
CA THR A 7 16.95 38.43 24.81
C THR A 7 15.59 37.77 24.62
N ILE A 8 14.51 38.56 24.54
CA ILE A 8 13.16 38.04 24.28
C ILE A 8 13.09 37.39 22.89
N LEU A 9 13.64 38.05 21.86
CA LEU A 9 13.64 37.51 20.50
C LEU A 9 14.43 36.20 20.39
N ILE A 10 15.60 36.12 21.06
CA ILE A 10 16.42 34.91 21.08
C ILE A 10 15.69 33.77 21.81
N ALA A 11 15.08 34.06 22.97
CA ALA A 11 14.33 33.07 23.73
C ALA A 11 13.11 32.54 22.93
N CYS A 12 12.38 33.42 22.24
CA CYS A 12 11.26 33.02 21.37
C CYS A 12 11.74 32.19 20.17
N GLY A 13 12.85 32.56 19.53
CA GLY A 13 13.41 31.83 18.40
C GLY A 13 13.86 30.41 18.78
N LEU A 14 14.50 30.25 19.94
CA LEU A 14 14.91 28.95 20.46
C LEU A 14 13.72 28.07 20.84
N GLY A 15 12.66 28.66 21.42
CA GLY A 15 11.42 27.95 21.71
C GLY A 15 10.70 27.44 20.45
N TRP A 16 10.72 28.22 19.36
CA TRP A 16 10.13 27.82 18.07
C TRP A 16 10.86 26.64 17.43
N LEU A 17 12.20 26.63 17.49
CA LEU A 17 13.01 25.52 16.96
C LEU A 17 12.81 24.23 17.75
N ALA A 18 12.67 24.30 19.07
CA ALA A 18 12.42 23.14 19.93
C ALA A 18 11.05 22.49 19.70
N ALA A 19 10.09 23.22 19.13
CA ALA A 19 8.74 22.72 18.85
C ALA A 19 8.62 21.96 17.51
N GLN A 20 9.68 21.89 16.70
CA GLN A 20 9.63 21.28 15.36
C GLN A 20 9.76 19.74 15.34
N GLN A 21 9.74 19.07 16.49
CA GLN A 21 9.86 17.61 16.51
C GLN A 21 8.57 16.94 15.98
N ILE A 22 8.66 16.33 14.80
CA ILE A 22 7.59 15.54 14.21
C ILE A 22 7.40 14.27 15.07
N GLN A 23 6.38 14.28 15.91
CA GLN A 23 5.92 13.08 16.62
C GLN A 23 4.89 12.35 15.76
N VAL A 24 5.31 11.29 15.08
CA VAL A 24 4.39 10.39 14.37
C VAL A 24 3.98 9.28 15.33
N GLN A 25 2.71 9.26 15.73
CA GLN A 25 2.13 8.13 16.43
C GLN A 25 1.81 7.04 15.41
N ILE A 26 2.54 5.92 15.45
CA ILE A 26 2.21 4.74 14.65
C ILE A 26 1.18 3.93 15.42
N GLU A 27 -0.07 4.03 14.98
CA GLU A 27 -1.16 3.25 15.55
C GLU A 27 -1.10 1.81 15.01
N LYS A 28 -1.10 0.81 15.91
CA LYS A 28 -1.01 -0.60 15.56
C LYS A 28 -2.25 -1.11 14.80
N ASN A 29 -3.38 -0.41 14.91
CA ASN A 29 -4.62 -0.77 14.23
C ASN A 29 -5.38 0.49 13.77
N PRO A 30 -4.99 1.12 12.65
CA PRO A 30 -5.58 2.37 12.17
C PRO A 30 -7.01 2.21 11.59
N GLY A 31 -7.69 1.08 11.87
CA GLY A 31 -8.98 0.74 11.29
C GLY A 31 -8.85 -0.10 10.02
N LYS A 32 -9.79 0.07 9.08
CA LYS A 32 -9.83 -0.72 7.83
C LYS A 32 -8.60 -0.41 6.97
N PRO A 33 -7.79 -1.42 6.58
CA PRO A 33 -6.66 -1.19 5.69
C PRO A 33 -7.15 -0.77 4.30
N HIS A 34 -6.37 0.10 3.65
CA HIS A 34 -6.56 0.45 2.25
C HIS A 34 -5.93 -0.64 1.38
N VAL A 35 -6.73 -1.24 0.49
CA VAL A 35 -6.30 -2.40 -0.30
C VAL A 35 -6.58 -2.18 -1.78
N ALA A 36 -5.56 -2.43 -2.60
CA ALA A 36 -5.64 -2.48 -4.06
C ALA A 36 -5.63 -3.94 -4.52
N VAL A 37 -6.53 -4.30 -5.44
CA VAL A 37 -6.51 -5.63 -6.07
C VAL A 37 -6.53 -5.43 -7.58
N SER A 38 -5.44 -5.80 -8.24
CA SER A 38 -5.35 -5.76 -9.70
C SER A 38 -6.24 -6.82 -10.34
N ASP A 39 -6.70 -6.55 -11.55
CA ASP A 39 -7.50 -7.50 -12.31
C ASP A 39 -6.73 -8.79 -12.58
N PHE A 40 -7.36 -9.93 -12.31
CA PHE A 40 -6.81 -11.23 -12.61
C PHE A 40 -6.72 -11.45 -14.12
N ARG A 41 -5.71 -12.23 -14.53
CA ARG A 41 -5.48 -12.66 -15.91
C ARG A 41 -5.82 -14.14 -16.01
N ALA A 42 -6.40 -14.56 -17.13
CA ALA A 42 -6.75 -15.95 -17.39
C ALA A 42 -6.23 -16.39 -18.77
N SER A 43 -6.11 -17.69 -18.95
CA SER A 43 -5.72 -18.32 -20.21
C SER A 43 -6.64 -19.49 -20.55
N GLY A 44 -6.57 -19.99 -21.79
CA GLY A 44 -7.37 -21.12 -22.25
C GLY A 44 -8.87 -20.87 -22.13
N THR A 45 -9.60 -21.85 -21.60
CA THR A 45 -11.07 -21.82 -21.47
C THR A 45 -11.56 -20.80 -20.44
N ALA A 46 -10.73 -20.40 -19.48
CA ALA A 46 -11.09 -19.41 -18.46
C ALA A 46 -11.05 -17.96 -18.97
N ALA A 47 -10.46 -17.72 -20.15
CA ALA A 47 -10.37 -16.38 -20.74
C ALA A 47 -11.76 -15.77 -21.03
N SER A 48 -12.78 -16.58 -21.30
CA SER A 48 -14.15 -16.10 -21.57
C SER A 48 -14.88 -15.59 -20.33
N ILE A 49 -14.52 -16.07 -19.14
CA ILE A 49 -15.22 -15.74 -17.87
C ILE A 49 -14.48 -14.73 -17.00
N ILE A 50 -13.22 -14.41 -17.33
CA ILE A 50 -12.35 -13.59 -16.48
C ILE A 50 -12.88 -12.17 -16.23
N GLY A 51 -13.60 -11.59 -17.20
CA GLY A 51 -14.21 -10.27 -17.06
C GLY A 51 -15.30 -10.25 -16.00
N VAL A 52 -16.17 -11.26 -15.99
CA VAL A 52 -17.22 -11.42 -14.97
C VAL A 52 -16.59 -11.67 -13.61
N PHE A 53 -15.60 -12.56 -13.55
CA PHE A 53 -14.87 -12.85 -12.31
C PHE A 53 -14.26 -11.60 -11.67
N ASN A 54 -13.52 -10.79 -12.45
CA ASN A 54 -12.91 -9.55 -11.96
C ASN A 54 -13.96 -8.56 -11.45
N THR A 55 -15.10 -8.46 -12.13
CA THR A 55 -16.21 -7.58 -11.72
C THR A 55 -16.83 -8.06 -10.41
N THR A 56 -17.10 -9.35 -10.28
CA THR A 56 -17.66 -9.94 -9.06
C THR A 56 -16.74 -9.72 -7.85
N VAL A 57 -15.45 -10.05 -7.98
CA VAL A 57 -14.48 -9.85 -6.90
C VAL A 57 -14.37 -8.37 -6.52
N ALA A 58 -14.34 -7.45 -7.49
CA ALA A 58 -14.31 -6.03 -7.20
C ALA A 58 -15.55 -5.56 -6.42
N ASN A 59 -16.74 -6.04 -6.78
CA ASN A 59 -17.98 -5.70 -6.09
C ASN A 59 -18.00 -6.25 -4.65
N ASP A 60 -17.56 -7.50 -4.46
CA ASP A 60 -17.48 -8.12 -3.15
C ASP A 60 -16.51 -7.35 -2.24
N LEU A 61 -15.35 -6.98 -2.76
CA LEU A 61 -14.34 -6.20 -2.02
C LEU A 61 -14.82 -4.78 -1.69
N GLN A 62 -15.56 -4.13 -2.61
CA GLN A 62 -16.17 -2.82 -2.35
C GLN A 62 -17.23 -2.88 -1.25
N SER A 63 -18.01 -3.96 -1.20
CA SER A 63 -19.02 -4.19 -0.16
C SER A 63 -18.45 -4.66 1.17
N SER A 64 -17.16 -5.01 1.21
CA SER A 64 -16.54 -5.65 2.36
C SER A 64 -16.47 -4.71 3.58
N PRO A 65 -16.88 -5.18 4.76
CA PRO A 65 -16.68 -4.42 5.99
C PRO A 65 -15.21 -4.44 6.45
N ALA A 66 -14.36 -5.30 5.90
CA ALA A 66 -13.01 -5.51 6.41
C ALA A 66 -11.97 -4.53 5.85
N ILE A 67 -12.21 -3.94 4.67
CA ILE A 67 -11.21 -3.16 3.95
C ILE A 67 -11.78 -1.87 3.37
N ASN A 68 -10.90 -0.91 3.08
CA ASN A 68 -11.20 0.22 2.21
C ASN A 68 -10.65 -0.10 0.82
N PHE A 69 -11.52 -0.54 -0.10
CA PHE A 69 -11.10 -0.85 -1.46
C PHE A 69 -10.80 0.44 -2.23
N ILE A 70 -9.55 0.61 -2.66
CA ILE A 70 -9.12 1.85 -3.31
C ILE A 70 -9.48 1.87 -4.81
N PRO A 71 -9.80 3.05 -5.38
CA PRO A 71 -10.16 3.17 -6.79
C PRO A 71 -8.98 2.82 -7.71
N LYS A 72 -9.29 2.19 -8.85
CA LYS A 72 -8.30 1.73 -9.85
C LYS A 72 -7.43 2.85 -10.42
N THR A 73 -7.89 4.11 -10.36
CA THR A 73 -7.13 5.28 -10.81
C THR A 73 -5.91 5.59 -9.94
N LEU A 74 -5.84 5.03 -8.72
CA LEU A 74 -4.70 5.16 -7.82
C LEU A 74 -3.71 4.00 -7.95
N TYR A 75 -3.94 3.07 -8.88
CA TYR A 75 -3.10 1.87 -9.00
C TYR A 75 -1.80 2.22 -9.74
N PRO A 76 -0.72 1.45 -9.53
CA PRO A 76 0.48 1.58 -10.34
C PRO A 76 0.18 1.45 -11.83
N LEU A 77 0.81 2.29 -12.65
CA LEU A 77 0.68 2.24 -14.12
C LEU A 77 1.12 0.90 -14.69
N GLN A 78 2.14 0.30 -14.07
CA GLN A 78 2.61 -1.04 -14.39
C GLN A 78 1.99 -2.00 -13.39
N THR A 79 0.88 -2.65 -13.79
CA THR A 79 0.24 -3.66 -12.93
C THR A 79 1.16 -4.87 -12.80
N PRO A 80 1.32 -5.46 -11.60
CA PRO A 80 2.09 -6.69 -11.41
C PRO A 80 1.59 -7.85 -12.30
N GLN A 81 2.44 -8.86 -12.51
CA GLN A 81 2.16 -10.03 -13.35
C GLN A 81 2.06 -9.71 -14.86
N GLN A 82 2.83 -8.73 -15.34
CA GLN A 82 3.05 -8.59 -16.78
C GLN A 82 3.75 -9.85 -17.32
N PRO A 83 3.56 -10.19 -18.61
CA PRO A 83 4.34 -11.25 -19.24
C PRO A 83 5.86 -11.05 -19.08
N SER A 84 6.33 -9.81 -19.00
CA SER A 84 7.74 -9.46 -18.73
C SER A 84 8.19 -9.73 -17.29
N ASP A 85 7.26 -9.80 -16.33
CA ASP A 85 7.56 -10.10 -14.92
C ASP A 85 7.76 -11.60 -14.70
N LEU A 86 7.34 -12.43 -15.65
CA LEU A 86 7.56 -13.87 -15.62
C LEU A 86 9.04 -14.14 -15.91
N LEU A 87 9.80 -14.47 -14.86
CA LEU A 87 11.14 -15.01 -15.00
C LEU A 87 11.04 -16.35 -15.74
N GLY A 88 11.49 -16.39 -16.99
CA GLY A 88 11.57 -17.65 -17.74
C GLY A 88 12.46 -18.65 -17.00
N GLY A 89 11.89 -19.79 -16.61
CA GLY A 89 12.67 -20.97 -16.24
C GLY A 89 13.08 -21.12 -14.77
N VAL A 90 12.46 -20.44 -13.81
CA VAL A 90 12.56 -20.92 -12.41
C VAL A 90 11.76 -22.21 -12.28
N ALA A 91 12.47 -23.34 -12.27
CA ALA A 91 11.88 -24.65 -11.98
C ALA A 91 11.08 -24.54 -10.66
N PRO A 92 9.84 -25.04 -10.59
CA PRO A 92 9.09 -25.08 -9.35
C PRO A 92 9.95 -25.72 -8.25
N PRO A 93 9.95 -25.20 -7.01
CA PRO A 93 10.68 -25.84 -5.92
C PRO A 93 10.23 -27.30 -5.84
N SER A 94 11.19 -28.23 -5.92
CA SER A 94 10.89 -29.65 -5.84
C SER A 94 10.23 -29.93 -4.50
N ARG A 95 9.02 -30.50 -4.52
CA ARG A 95 8.32 -30.90 -3.31
C ARG A 95 9.05 -32.12 -2.72
N GLY A 96 10.05 -31.86 -1.87
CA GLY A 96 10.48 -32.78 -0.82
C GLY A 96 11.95 -33.22 -0.84
N ALA A 97 12.71 -32.74 0.14
CA ALA A 97 13.39 -33.62 1.09
C ALA A 97 13.22 -33.02 2.49
N VAL A 98 12.03 -33.22 3.08
CA VAL A 98 11.91 -33.16 4.54
C VAL A 98 12.53 -34.46 5.02
N THR A 99 13.82 -34.42 5.38
CA THR A 99 14.46 -35.53 6.07
C THR A 99 13.87 -35.63 7.48
N PRO A 100 13.51 -36.84 7.95
CA PRO A 100 12.94 -37.06 9.29
C PRO A 100 13.93 -36.71 10.40
#